data_AF-A0ABD4KVX2-F1
#
_entry.id   AF-A0ABD4KVX2-F1
#
_cell.length_a   1.000
_cell.length_b   1.000
_cell.length_c   1.000
_cell.angle_alpha   90.00
_cell.angle_beta   90.00
_cell.angle_gamma   90.00
#
_symmetry.space_group_name_H-M   'P 1'
#
loop_
_entity.id
_entity.type
_entity.pdbx_description
1 polymer ?
#
loop_
_entity_poly.entity_id
_entity_poly.type
_entity_poly.pdbx_seq_one_letter_code
_entity_poly.pdbx_strand_id
1 'polypeptide(L)'
;MEEYLSNIELMNSSEHQMEWPEKIISLSKDLFVSDFPLSPPGSFANEYEVNPSLPFAQIENIREDFEVASTLFKKSKAYRWLIKQIIENKSDRDLGFGQVIRLLHDALTDDPAPYRKEVKDLQENFYSYLKLYANDELEIYVPGRKSEVLRLREKIWN
;
A
#
# COMPACT_ATOMS: atom_id res chain seq x y z
N MET A 1 3.71 39.12 -33.06
CA MET A 1 4.07 37.70 -32.79
C MET A 1 5.09 37.59 -31.67
N GLU A 2 6.05 38.52 -31.60
CA GLU A 2 7.03 38.62 -30.49
C GLU A 2 6.41 39.02 -29.14
N GLU A 3 5.39 39.89 -29.11
CA GLU A 3 4.67 40.26 -27.87
C GLU A 3 3.95 39.10 -27.16
N TYR A 4 3.58 38.06 -27.90
CA TYR A 4 2.92 36.89 -27.31
C TYR A 4 3.94 35.97 -26.61
N LEU A 5 5.16 35.90 -27.14
CA LEU A 5 6.24 35.09 -26.55
C LEU A 5 6.80 35.74 -25.29
N SER A 6 6.93 37.07 -25.27
CA SER A 6 7.40 37.81 -24.08
C SER A 6 6.44 37.69 -22.90
N ASN A 7 5.12 37.62 -23.15
CA ASN A 7 4.13 37.42 -22.09
C ASN A 7 4.17 36.01 -21.48
N ILE A 8 4.54 34.99 -22.28
CA ILE A 8 4.68 33.61 -21.79
C ILE A 8 5.95 33.47 -20.92
N GLU A 9 7.04 34.12 -21.30
CA GLU A 9 8.27 34.13 -20.49
C GLU A 9 8.07 34.87 -19.15
N LEU A 10 7.31 35.96 -19.14
CA LEU A 10 6.94 36.67 -17.90
C LEU A 10 6.03 35.82 -17.00
N MET A 11 5.08 35.06 -17.56
CA MET A 11 4.23 34.15 -16.78
C MET A 11 4.97 32.95 -16.17
N ASN A 12 6.14 32.58 -16.69
CA ASN A 12 7.00 31.54 -16.12
C ASN A 12 7.96 32.07 -15.03
N SER A 13 8.00 33.39 -14.80
CA SER A 13 8.89 34.03 -13.82
C SER A 13 8.23 34.38 -12.48
N SER A 14 6.93 34.10 -12.33
CA SER A 14 6.27 34.11 -11.03
C SER A 14 6.22 32.68 -10.48
N GLU A 15 6.96 32.45 -9.40
CA GLU A 15 7.13 31.21 -8.61
C GLU A 15 5.85 30.68 -7.95
N HIS A 16 4.75 30.62 -8.68
CA HIS A 16 3.60 29.84 -8.28
C HIS A 16 3.39 28.77 -9.34
N GLN A 17 4.16 27.69 -9.20
CA GLN A 17 3.64 26.38 -9.58
C GLN A 17 2.21 26.33 -9.03
N MET A 18 1.21 26.14 -9.89
CA MET A 18 -0.15 25.89 -9.42
C MET A 18 -0.09 24.63 -8.57
N GLU A 19 0.04 24.80 -7.26
CA GLU A 19 -0.19 23.72 -6.32
C GLU A 19 -1.67 23.38 -6.44
N TRP A 20 -1.94 22.22 -7.04
CA TRP A 20 -3.27 21.67 -7.09
C TRP A 20 -3.85 21.68 -5.67
N PRO A 21 -5.02 22.29 -5.43
CA PRO A 21 -5.54 22.42 -4.09
C PRO A 21 -5.71 21.04 -3.47
N GLU A 22 -5.07 20.81 -2.32
CA GLU A 22 -5.05 19.52 -1.60
C GLU A 22 -6.45 18.95 -1.35
N LYS A 23 -7.47 19.82 -1.29
CA LYS A 23 -8.88 19.42 -1.18
C LYS A 23 -9.46 18.73 -2.42
N ILE A 24 -8.94 19.02 -3.62
CA ILE A 24 -9.39 18.38 -4.87
C ILE A 24 -8.66 17.05 -5.05
N ILE A 25 -7.37 17.00 -4.71
CA ILE A 25 -6.63 15.75 -4.51
C ILE A 25 -6.91 15.21 -3.11
N SER A 26 -8.19 15.16 -2.70
CA SER A 26 -8.51 14.28 -1.59
C SER A 26 -8.04 12.91 -2.03
N LEU A 27 -6.89 12.46 -1.51
CA LEU A 27 -6.39 11.11 -1.75
C LEU A 27 -7.58 10.22 -1.48
N SER A 28 -8.12 9.60 -2.52
CA SER A 28 -9.27 8.74 -2.39
C SER A 28 -8.96 7.78 -1.25
N LYS A 29 -9.84 7.79 -0.24
CA LYS A 29 -9.76 6.82 0.87
C LYS A 29 -10.01 5.41 0.37
N ASP A 30 -10.54 5.32 -0.84
CA ASP A 30 -10.79 4.11 -1.59
C ASP A 30 -9.49 3.34 -1.78
N LEU A 31 -9.64 2.03 -1.60
CA LEU A 31 -8.59 1.05 -1.69
C LEU A 31 -8.88 0.20 -2.92
N PHE A 32 -7.90 0.10 -3.81
CA PHE A 32 -8.02 -0.62 -5.08
C PHE A 32 -7.12 -1.85 -5.08
N VAL A 33 -7.40 -2.82 -5.96
CA VAL A 33 -6.52 -4.00 -6.12
C VAL A 33 -5.10 -3.57 -6.49
N SER A 34 -4.97 -2.52 -7.31
CA SER A 34 -3.68 -1.95 -7.71
C SER A 34 -2.87 -1.33 -6.56
N ASP A 35 -3.50 -1.07 -5.41
CA ASP A 35 -2.81 -0.59 -4.21
C ASP A 35 -2.08 -1.72 -3.46
N PHE A 36 -2.26 -2.98 -3.86
CA PHE A 36 -1.67 -4.19 -3.26
C PHE A 36 -0.63 -4.86 -4.17
N PRO A 37 0.22 -5.74 -3.61
CA PRO A 37 1.20 -6.47 -4.41
C PRO A 37 0.55 -7.58 -5.25
N LEU A 38 0.75 -7.52 -6.56
CA LEU A 38 0.26 -8.49 -7.54
C LEU A 38 1.16 -9.74 -7.63
N SER A 39 2.40 -9.64 -7.15
CA SER A 39 3.36 -10.75 -7.06
C SER A 39 4.11 -10.74 -5.72
N PRO A 40 4.69 -11.86 -5.27
CA PRO A 40 5.59 -11.89 -4.12
C PRO A 40 6.85 -11.03 -4.33
N PRO A 41 7.54 -10.64 -3.24
CA PRO A 41 8.78 -9.86 -3.35
C PRO A 41 9.83 -10.56 -4.24
N GLY A 42 10.47 -9.80 -5.13
CA GLY A 42 11.46 -10.30 -6.08
C GLY A 42 10.89 -11.12 -7.25
N SER A 43 9.57 -11.24 -7.36
CA SER A 43 8.89 -11.90 -8.48
C SER A 43 8.31 -10.89 -9.45
N PHE A 44 8.41 -11.21 -10.73
CA PHE A 44 7.94 -10.34 -11.80
C PHE A 44 6.41 -10.44 -12.01
N ALA A 45 5.74 -9.29 -12.10
CA ALA A 45 4.35 -9.15 -12.55
C ALA A 45 4.32 -8.30 -13.82
N ASN A 46 3.56 -8.73 -14.83
CA ASN A 46 3.50 -8.05 -16.13
C ASN A 46 2.94 -6.62 -16.00
N GLU A 47 2.01 -6.43 -15.05
CA GLU A 47 1.39 -5.16 -14.72
C GLU A 47 2.39 -4.10 -14.27
N TYR A 48 3.51 -4.51 -13.66
CA TYR A 48 4.54 -3.60 -13.19
C TYR A 48 5.36 -3.01 -14.35
N GLU A 49 5.51 -3.72 -15.48
CA GLU A 49 6.09 -3.16 -16.70
C GLU A 49 5.12 -2.20 -17.40
N VAL A 50 3.85 -2.59 -17.47
CA VAL A 50 2.81 -1.79 -18.13
C VAL A 50 2.57 -0.49 -17.35
N ASN A 51 2.63 -0.53 -16.03
CA ASN A 51 2.46 0.64 -15.17
C ASN A 51 3.50 0.70 -14.03
N PRO A 52 4.68 1.30 -14.30
CA PRO A 52 5.73 1.50 -13.29
C PRO A 52 5.35 2.46 -12.16
N SER A 53 4.23 3.18 -12.28
CA SER A 53 3.75 4.10 -11.24
C SER A 53 2.96 3.39 -10.15
N LEU A 54 2.71 2.08 -10.29
CA LEU A 54 2.08 1.28 -9.25
C LEU A 54 2.95 1.25 -7.98
N PRO A 55 2.35 1.31 -6.77
CA PRO A 55 3.12 1.37 -5.53
C PRO A 55 4.13 0.22 -5.39
N PHE A 56 3.71 -1.01 -5.71
CA PHE A 56 4.57 -2.19 -5.59
C PHE A 56 5.54 -2.37 -6.75
N ALA A 57 5.27 -1.79 -7.93
CA ALA A 57 6.27 -1.68 -8.99
C ALA A 57 7.43 -0.76 -8.55
N GLN A 58 7.11 0.37 -7.93
CA GLN A 58 8.11 1.29 -7.40
C GLN A 58 8.95 0.66 -6.28
N ILE A 59 8.32 -0.06 -5.35
CA ILE A 59 9.02 -0.78 -4.26
C ILE A 59 9.97 -1.84 -4.84
N GLU A 60 9.52 -2.64 -5.81
CA GLU A 60 10.34 -3.69 -6.41
C GLU A 60 11.53 -3.12 -7.20
N ASN A 61 11.35 -1.97 -7.88
CA ASN A 61 12.42 -1.30 -8.61
C ASN A 61 13.56 -0.79 -7.71
N ILE A 62 13.27 -0.47 -6.45
CA ILE A 62 14.26 0.00 -5.47
C ILE A 62 14.64 -1.07 -4.44
N ARG A 63 14.25 -2.33 -4.65
CA ARG A 63 14.40 -3.42 -3.68
C ARG A 63 15.84 -3.64 -3.20
N GLU A 64 16.83 -3.29 -4.04
CA GLU A 64 18.25 -3.34 -3.68
C GLU A 64 18.61 -2.40 -2.52
N ASP A 65 17.91 -1.27 -2.40
CA ASP A 65 17.97 -0.37 -1.25
C ASP A 65 16.86 -0.73 -0.25
N PHE A 66 17.18 -1.66 0.65
CA PHE A 66 16.21 -2.20 1.60
C PHE A 66 15.58 -1.13 2.49
N GLU A 67 16.34 -0.13 2.94
CA GLU A 67 15.84 0.90 3.86
C GLU A 67 14.82 1.82 3.17
N VAL A 68 15.13 2.23 1.93
CA VAL A 68 14.21 3.06 1.13
C VAL A 68 12.98 2.23 0.72
N ALA A 69 13.17 0.98 0.29
CA ALA A 69 12.07 0.07 -0.04
C ALA A 69 11.13 -0.18 1.16
N SER A 70 11.68 -0.44 2.35
CA SER A 70 10.91 -0.60 3.59
C SER A 70 10.12 0.67 3.92
N THR A 71 10.76 1.83 3.82
CA THR A 71 10.12 3.13 4.07
C THR A 71 8.97 3.38 3.10
N LEU A 72 9.16 3.07 1.81
CA LEU A 72 8.14 3.22 0.78
C LEU A 72 6.97 2.25 1.01
N PHE A 73 7.26 0.99 1.36
CA PHE A 73 6.26 0.00 1.73
C PHE A 73 5.40 0.47 2.91
N LYS A 74 6.02 0.97 3.99
CA LYS A 74 5.30 1.49 5.17
C LYS A 74 4.46 2.75 4.86
N LYS A 75 4.81 3.50 3.81
CA LYS A 75 4.01 4.64 3.31
C LYS A 75 2.88 4.22 2.36
N SER A 76 2.87 2.99 1.88
CA SER A 76 1.83 2.48 0.96
C SER A 76 0.43 2.58 1.57
N LYS A 77 -0.59 2.63 0.70
CA LYS A 77 -2.00 2.60 1.14
C LYS A 77 -2.35 1.25 1.78
N ALA A 78 -1.92 0.14 1.18
CA ALA A 78 -2.14 -1.21 1.71
C ALA A 78 -1.62 -1.38 3.14
N TYR A 79 -0.38 -0.94 3.41
CA TYR A 79 0.19 -1.03 4.75
C TYR A 79 -0.57 -0.19 5.77
N ARG A 80 -0.80 1.10 5.47
CA ARG A 80 -1.54 2.01 6.36
C ARG A 80 -2.96 1.53 6.62
N TRP A 81 -3.62 0.96 5.60
CA TRP A 81 -4.92 0.34 5.75
C TRP A 81 -4.88 -0.83 6.73
N LEU A 82 -3.91 -1.74 6.62
CA LEU A 82 -3.79 -2.88 7.53
C LEU A 82 -3.54 -2.44 8.97
N ILE A 83 -2.63 -1.49 9.18
CA ILE A 83 -2.33 -0.96 10.52
C ILE A 83 -3.58 -0.35 11.14
N LYS A 84 -4.35 0.41 10.36
CA LYS A 84 -5.64 0.94 10.80
C LYS A 84 -6.60 -0.18 11.21
N GLN A 85 -6.71 -1.25 10.42
CA GLN A 85 -7.56 -2.40 10.79
C GLN A 85 -7.12 -3.05 12.11
N ILE A 86 -5.80 -3.19 12.34
CA ILE A 86 -5.28 -3.77 13.58
C ILE A 86 -5.57 -2.86 14.78
N ILE A 87 -5.36 -1.54 14.65
CA ILE A 87 -5.59 -0.57 15.73
C ILE A 87 -7.09 -0.42 16.06
N GLU A 88 -7.94 -0.40 15.03
CA GLU A 88 -9.39 -0.24 15.20
C GLU A 88 -10.11 -1.56 15.58
N ASN A 89 -9.38 -2.69 15.59
CA ASN A 89 -9.93 -3.98 15.99
C ASN A 89 -10.28 -3.98 17.49
N LYS A 90 -11.58 -3.86 17.79
CA LYS A 90 -12.12 -3.88 19.16
C LYS A 90 -12.34 -5.28 19.73
N SER A 91 -11.94 -6.32 19.01
CA SER A 91 -12.03 -7.71 19.47
C SER A 91 -10.92 -8.00 20.49
N ASP A 92 -11.19 -8.81 21.51
CA ASP A 92 -10.19 -9.33 22.46
C ASP A 92 -9.16 -10.28 21.81
N ARG A 93 -9.14 -10.36 20.47
CA ARG A 93 -8.31 -11.25 19.68
C ARG A 93 -7.71 -10.50 18.51
N ASP A 94 -6.43 -10.75 18.30
CA ASP A 94 -5.66 -10.33 17.13
C ASP A 94 -6.30 -10.79 15.82
N LEU A 95 -6.01 -10.06 14.74
CA LEU A 95 -6.61 -10.32 13.43
C LEU A 95 -6.01 -11.58 12.80
N GLY A 96 -6.82 -12.62 12.65
CA GLY A 96 -6.44 -13.82 11.92
C GLY A 96 -6.48 -13.62 10.40
N PHE A 97 -5.73 -14.46 9.68
CA PHE A 97 -5.66 -14.47 8.21
C PHE A 97 -7.04 -14.39 7.53
N GLY A 98 -8.00 -15.23 7.97
CA GLY A 98 -9.36 -15.23 7.43
C GLY A 98 -10.22 -14.03 7.84
N GLN A 99 -9.87 -13.28 8.90
CA GLN A 99 -10.51 -12.00 9.20
C GLN A 99 -10.00 -10.92 8.26
N VAL A 100 -8.68 -10.89 8.00
CA VAL A 100 -8.08 -9.93 7.07
C VAL A 100 -8.61 -10.12 5.65
N ILE A 101 -8.81 -11.36 5.16
CA ILE A 101 -9.49 -11.60 3.87
C ILE A 101 -10.85 -10.92 3.80
N ARG A 102 -11.65 -11.05 4.86
CA ARG A 102 -13.00 -10.48 4.89
C ARG A 102 -12.95 -8.95 4.89
N LEU A 103 -12.08 -8.37 5.70
CA LEU A 103 -11.86 -6.93 5.73
C LEU A 103 -11.37 -6.41 4.37
N LEU A 104 -10.51 -7.16 3.69
CA LEU A 104 -9.99 -6.82 2.38
C LEU A 104 -11.11 -6.83 1.33
N HIS A 105 -11.95 -7.87 1.32
CA HIS A 105 -13.14 -7.93 0.46
C HIS A 105 -14.10 -6.77 0.67
N ASP A 106 -14.31 -6.34 1.92
CA ASP A 106 -15.21 -5.23 2.23
C ASP A 106 -14.59 -3.85 1.92
N ALA A 107 -13.26 -3.76 1.85
CA ALA A 107 -12.53 -2.51 1.65
C ALA A 107 -12.22 -2.19 0.17
N LEU A 108 -12.05 -3.22 -0.67
CA LEU A 108 -11.73 -3.04 -2.08
C LEU A 108 -12.93 -2.45 -2.83
N THR A 109 -12.69 -1.36 -3.57
CA THR A 109 -13.74 -0.57 -4.23
C THR A 109 -14.06 -1.04 -5.64
N ASP A 110 -13.11 -1.70 -6.30
CA ASP A 110 -13.14 -2.07 -7.72
C ASP A 110 -13.44 -3.54 -8.00
N ASP A 111 -13.41 -4.41 -6.98
CA ASP A 111 -13.48 -5.85 -7.20
C ASP A 111 -14.84 -6.46 -6.77
N PRO A 112 -15.74 -6.83 -7.70
CA PRO A 112 -16.97 -7.51 -7.36
C PRO A 112 -16.71 -8.92 -6.78
N ALA A 113 -17.71 -9.44 -6.06
CA ALA A 113 -17.64 -10.69 -5.29
C ALA A 113 -17.17 -12.00 -5.99
N PRO A 114 -17.06 -12.18 -7.33
CA PRO A 114 -16.61 -13.45 -7.90
C PRO A 114 -15.13 -13.81 -7.69
N TYR A 115 -14.24 -12.85 -7.42
CA TYR A 115 -12.78 -13.01 -7.50
C TYR A 115 -12.07 -13.49 -6.21
N ARG A 116 -12.78 -14.18 -5.30
CA ARG A 116 -12.24 -14.66 -4.00
C ARG A 116 -10.91 -15.44 -4.06
N LYS A 117 -10.54 -16.01 -5.22
CA LYS A 117 -9.21 -16.61 -5.41
C LYS A 117 -8.11 -15.57 -5.52
N GLU A 118 -8.33 -14.48 -6.24
CA GLU A 118 -7.36 -13.41 -6.46
C GLU A 118 -7.10 -12.61 -5.17
N VAL A 119 -8.13 -12.37 -4.36
CA VAL A 119 -7.97 -11.70 -3.05
C VAL A 119 -7.11 -12.51 -2.07
N LYS A 120 -7.17 -13.85 -2.15
CA LYS A 120 -6.31 -14.72 -1.35
C LYS A 120 -4.86 -14.62 -1.80
N ASP A 121 -4.60 -14.65 -3.10
CA ASP A 121 -3.25 -14.53 -3.66
C ASP A 121 -2.67 -13.14 -3.38
N LEU A 122 -3.47 -12.08 -3.49
CA LEU A 122 -3.12 -10.70 -3.09
C LEU A 122 -2.71 -10.63 -1.62
N GLN A 123 -3.46 -11.26 -0.72
CA GLN A 123 -3.12 -11.29 0.69
C GLN A 123 -1.83 -12.09 0.95
N GLU A 124 -1.64 -13.24 0.29
CA GLU A 124 -0.43 -14.05 0.45
C GLU A 124 0.82 -13.28 -0.01
N ASN A 125 0.72 -12.59 -1.16
CA ASN A 125 1.75 -11.67 -1.62
C ASN A 125 1.99 -10.60 -0.55
N PHE A 126 0.94 -9.92 -0.09
CA PHE A 126 1.05 -8.85 0.88
C PHE A 126 1.70 -9.30 2.19
N TYR A 127 1.36 -10.49 2.68
CA TYR A 127 1.99 -11.07 3.88
C TYR A 127 3.47 -11.36 3.68
N SER A 128 3.89 -11.69 2.47
CA SER A 128 5.31 -11.85 2.13
C SER A 128 6.05 -10.52 2.24
N TYR A 129 5.45 -9.41 1.80
CA TYR A 129 6.02 -8.06 2.01
C TYR A 129 5.99 -7.65 3.49
N LEU A 130 4.95 -7.98 4.26
CA LEU A 130 4.91 -7.69 5.69
C LEU A 130 6.05 -8.38 6.45
N LYS A 131 6.28 -9.67 6.15
CA LYS A 131 7.39 -10.45 6.72
C LYS A 131 8.76 -9.88 6.33
N LEU A 132 8.88 -9.29 5.13
CA LEU A 132 10.12 -8.73 4.62
C LEU A 132 10.41 -7.33 5.20
N TYR A 133 9.44 -6.41 5.10
CA TYR A 133 9.66 -4.97 5.31
C TYR A 133 9.09 -4.41 6.62
N ALA A 134 8.23 -5.17 7.32
CA ALA A 134 7.57 -4.71 8.53
C ALA A 134 7.72 -5.68 9.73
N ASN A 135 8.66 -6.62 9.68
CA ASN A 135 8.93 -7.54 10.80
C ASN A 135 9.42 -6.80 12.07
N ASP A 136 9.84 -5.55 11.95
CA ASP A 136 10.23 -4.69 13.06
C ASP A 136 9.02 -4.07 13.80
N GLU A 137 7.88 -3.88 13.12
CA GLU A 137 6.65 -3.27 13.65
C GLU A 137 5.50 -4.27 13.83
N LEU A 138 5.48 -5.34 13.04
CA LEU A 138 4.44 -6.36 13.03
C LEU A 138 5.03 -7.73 13.37
N GLU A 139 4.22 -8.52 14.05
CA GLU A 139 4.49 -9.93 14.29
C GLU A 139 3.37 -10.76 13.68
N ILE A 140 3.78 -11.69 12.82
CA ILE A 140 2.90 -12.71 12.23
C ILE A 140 3.24 -14.03 12.90
N TYR A 141 2.29 -14.62 13.62
CA TYR A 141 2.50 -15.85 14.37
C TYR A 141 1.31 -16.80 14.21
N VAL A 142 1.51 -18.08 14.52
CA VAL A 142 0.46 -19.11 14.44
C VAL A 142 0.11 -19.56 15.86
N PRO A 143 -1.02 -19.12 16.46
CA PRO A 143 -1.48 -19.68 17.73
C PRO A 143 -1.91 -21.14 17.52
N GLY A 144 -1.07 -22.07 17.98
CA GLY A 144 -1.31 -23.49 17.87
C GLY A 144 -1.11 -24.02 16.45
N ARG A 145 -2.19 -24.47 15.78
CA ARG A 145 -2.12 -25.15 14.47
C ARG A 145 -3.17 -24.71 13.44
N LYS A 146 -3.87 -23.58 13.66
CA LYS A 146 -5.09 -23.29 12.88
C LYS A 146 -4.99 -22.15 11.86
N SER A 147 -4.28 -21.06 12.12
CA SER A 147 -4.13 -19.94 11.16
C SER A 147 -3.04 -18.96 11.60
N GLU A 148 -2.45 -18.22 10.66
CA GLU A 148 -1.61 -17.05 10.96
C GLU A 148 -2.45 -15.90 11.53
N VAL A 149 -1.86 -15.16 12.46
CA VAL A 149 -2.46 -14.05 13.21
C VAL A 149 -1.48 -12.88 13.22
N LEU A 150 -2.00 -11.67 13.07
CA LEU A 150 -1.26 -10.40 13.03
C LEU A 150 -1.43 -9.63 14.33
N ARG A 151 -0.31 -9.21 14.92
CA ARG A 151 -0.30 -8.23 16.01
C ARG A 151 0.79 -7.18 15.78
N LEU A 152 0.57 -5.98 16.30
CA LEU A 152 1.64 -4.99 16.40
C LEU A 152 2.66 -5.47 17.44
N ARG A 153 3.94 -5.32 17.14
CA ARG A 153 4.98 -5.47 18.15
C ARG A 153 4.87 -4.28 19.10
N GLU A 154 4.88 -4.56 20.39
CA GLU A 154 5.04 -3.54 21.43
C GLU A 154 6.48 -2.96 21.36
N LYS A 155 6.79 -2.16 20.34
CA LYS A 155 7.96 -1.28 20.40
C LYS A 155 7.49 0.11 20.79
N ILE A 156 7.56 0.31 22.11
CA ILE A 156 7.88 1.55 22.85
C ILE A 156 7.64 2.81 22.02
N TRP A 157 6.43 3.38 22.14
CA TRP A 157 6.23 4.81 21.94
C TRP A 157 7.05 5.50 23.04
N ASN A 158 8.28 5.89 22.73
CA ASN A 158 9.11 6.78 23.55
C ASN A 158 9.10 8.17 22.92
#